data_AF-A0A139DJ00-F1
#
_entry.id   AF-A0A139DJ00-F1
#
_cell.length_a   1.000
_cell.length_b   1.000
_cell.length_c   1.000
_cell.angle_alpha   90.00
_cell.angle_beta   90.00
_cell.angle_gamma   90.00
#
_symmetry.space_group_name_H-M   'P 1'
#
loop_
_entity.id
_entity.type
_entity.pdbx_description
1 polymer ?
#
loop_
_entity_poly.entity_id
_entity_poly.type
_entity_poly.pdbx_seq_one_letter_code
_entity_poly.pdbx_strand_id
1 'polypeptide(L)'
;SPEASDGVSGKVVERNYKGSTLDSVIHLDDGTEVLASEFFDEDDPAFDYRLGEPVRVSWVDGWEWLLPEEEINPVGEESSVDA
;
A
#
# COMPACT_ATOMS: atom_id res chain seq x y z
N SER A 1 22.78 -0.53 -5.70
CA SER A 1 21.35 -0.29 -6.03
C SER A 1 20.63 -0.40 -4.71
N PRO A 2 19.77 0.53 -4.22
CA PRO A 2 19.34 0.56 -2.82
C PRO A 2 19.05 -0.87 -2.35
N GLU A 3 19.99 -1.36 -1.55
CA GLU A 3 20.36 -2.76 -1.54
C GLU A 3 19.26 -3.49 -0.77
N ALA A 4 18.99 -4.76 -1.11
CA ALA A 4 17.85 -5.56 -0.63
C ALA A 4 17.69 -5.69 0.91
N SER A 5 18.53 -5.02 1.70
CA SER A 5 18.45 -4.84 3.14
C SER A 5 17.47 -3.76 3.60
N ASP A 6 17.14 -2.75 2.78
CA ASP A 6 16.28 -1.63 3.19
C ASP A 6 14.80 -1.87 2.80
N GLY A 7 13.87 -1.66 3.75
CA GLY A 7 12.42 -1.80 3.54
C GLY A 7 11.74 -2.74 4.54
N VAL A 8 10.40 -2.83 4.48
CA VAL A 8 9.58 -3.60 5.43
C VAL A 8 9.14 -4.93 4.81
N SER A 9 9.31 -6.02 5.54
CA SER A 9 8.97 -7.37 5.07
C SER A 9 7.46 -7.61 5.11
N GLY A 10 6.96 -8.35 4.12
CA GLY A 10 5.55 -8.71 4.01
C GLY A 10 5.30 -9.77 2.95
N LYS A 11 4.02 -10.00 2.61
CA LYS A 11 3.57 -10.98 1.62
C LYS A 11 2.44 -10.44 0.76
N VAL A 12 2.46 -10.77 -0.52
CA VAL A 12 1.38 -10.43 -1.45
C VAL A 12 0.14 -11.28 -1.15
N VAL A 13 -1.00 -10.65 -0.89
CA VAL A 13 -2.26 -11.34 -0.55
C VAL A 13 -3.35 -11.15 -1.62
N GLU A 14 -3.25 -10.12 -2.45
CA GLU A 14 -4.13 -9.89 -3.59
C GLU A 14 -3.34 -9.29 -4.76
N ARG A 15 -3.79 -9.56 -5.99
CA ARG A 15 -3.21 -9.06 -7.24
C ARG A 15 -4.32 -8.77 -8.25
N ASN A 16 -4.30 -7.59 -8.86
CA ASN A 16 -5.27 -7.15 -9.86
C ASN A 16 -4.55 -6.52 -11.05
N TYR A 17 -4.64 -7.19 -12.20
CA TYR A 17 -4.10 -6.70 -13.46
C TYR A 17 -5.04 -5.68 -14.11
N LYS A 18 -4.54 -4.46 -14.37
CA LYS A 18 -5.32 -3.34 -14.93
C LYS A 18 -4.61 -2.73 -16.15
N GLY A 19 -4.57 -3.49 -17.24
CA GLY A 19 -3.89 -3.06 -18.46
C GLY A 19 -2.38 -3.07 -18.25
N SER A 20 -1.79 -1.88 -18.07
CA SER A 20 -0.33 -1.70 -17.89
C SER A 20 0.12 -1.62 -16.45
N THR A 21 -0.79 -1.78 -15.48
CA THR A 21 -0.44 -1.80 -14.06
C THR A 21 -0.86 -3.08 -13.36
N LEU A 22 -0.12 -3.43 -12.32
CA LEU A 22 -0.45 -4.45 -11.35
C LEU A 22 -0.73 -3.76 -10.02
N ASP A 23 -1.98 -3.85 -9.56
CA ASP A 23 -2.35 -3.43 -8.22
C ASP A 23 -2.22 -4.62 -7.27
N SER A 24 -1.49 -4.45 -6.17
CA SER A 24 -1.25 -5.49 -5.18
C SER A 24 -1.66 -5.05 -3.78
N VAL A 25 -2.21 -5.98 -3.02
CA VAL A 25 -2.39 -5.84 -1.57
C VAL A 25 -1.30 -6.65 -0.89
N ILE A 26 -0.59 -6.02 0.04
CA ILE A 26 0.55 -6.60 0.76
C ILE A 26 0.25 -6.54 2.26
N HIS A 27 0.31 -7.69 2.93
CA HIS A 27 0.31 -7.74 4.40
C HIS A 27 1.75 -7.70 4.89
N LEU A 28 2.09 -6.63 5.61
CA LEU A 28 3.38 -6.50 6.29
C LEU A 28 3.42 -7.40 7.53
N ASP A 29 4.62 -7.72 8.00
CA ASP A 29 4.83 -8.63 9.13
C ASP A 29 4.24 -8.11 10.45
N ASP A 30 4.03 -6.80 10.59
CA ASP A 30 3.38 -6.16 11.74
C ASP A 30 1.83 -6.15 11.66
N GLY A 31 1.28 -6.67 10.56
CA GLY A 31 -0.16 -6.71 10.30
C GLY A 31 -0.71 -5.48 9.57
N THR A 32 0.12 -4.49 9.25
CA THR A 32 -0.29 -3.37 8.40
C THR A 32 -0.53 -3.84 6.96
N GLU A 33 -1.58 -3.31 6.34
CA GLU A 33 -1.88 -3.52 4.94
C GLU A 33 -1.35 -2.36 4.08
N VAL A 34 -0.66 -2.70 3.00
CA VAL A 34 -0.16 -1.75 2.01
C VAL A 34 -0.82 -2.02 0.67
N LEU A 35 -1.33 -0.96 0.05
CA LEU A 35 -1.79 -0.96 -1.34
C LEU A 35 -0.66 -0.44 -2.22
N ALA A 36 -0.22 -1.25 -3.17
CA ALA A 36 0.80 -0.89 -4.14
C ALA A 36 0.24 -0.93 -5.55
N SER A 37 0.68 -0.02 -6.40
CA SER A 37 0.40 -0.05 -7.84
C SER A 37 1.69 0.21 -8.58
N GLU A 38 2.05 -0.70 -9.49
CA GLU A 38 3.26 -0.59 -10.29
C GLU A 38 2.95 -0.74 -11.78
N PHE A 39 3.74 -0.06 -12.60
CA PHE A 39 3.81 -0.36 -14.03
C PHE A 39 4.70 -1.57 -14.23
N PHE A 40 4.28 -2.49 -15.08
CA PHE A 40 5.08 -3.66 -15.44
C PHE A 40 5.39 -3.68 -16.94
N ASP A 41 6.49 -4.34 -17.30
CA ASP A 41 6.79 -4.72 -18.67
C ASP A 41 6.23 -6.13 -18.91
N GLU A 42 5.35 -6.30 -19.89
CA GLU A 42 4.69 -7.59 -20.16
C GLU A 42 5.67 -8.69 -20.59
N ASP A 43 6.84 -8.30 -21.09
CA ASP A 43 7.90 -9.22 -21.47
C ASP A 43 8.83 -9.60 -20.29
N ASP A 44 8.72 -8.95 -19.13
CA ASP A 44 9.53 -9.27 -17.94
C ASP A 44 8.90 -10.42 -17.11
N PRO A 45 9.45 -11.64 -17.09
CA PRO A 45 8.86 -12.73 -16.32
C PRO A 45 8.86 -12.50 -14.80
N ALA A 46 9.56 -11.48 -14.29
CA ALA A 46 9.65 -11.19 -12.87
C ALA A 46 8.47 -10.40 -12.28
N PHE A 47 7.59 -9.79 -13.10
CA PHE A 47 6.47 -9.00 -12.55
C PHE A 47 5.33 -9.84 -11.96
N ASP A 48 5.22 -11.13 -12.31
CA ASP A 48 4.13 -12.00 -11.85
C ASP A 48 4.42 -12.59 -10.45
N TYR A 49 4.36 -11.73 -9.43
CA TYR A 49 4.45 -12.16 -8.02
C TYR A 49 3.38 -13.19 -7.70
N ARG A 50 3.66 -14.24 -6.94
CA ARG A 50 2.63 -15.22 -6.54
C ARG A 50 1.86 -14.76 -5.31
N LEU A 51 0.65 -15.29 -5.12
CA LEU A 51 -0.04 -15.14 -3.83
C LEU A 51 0.77 -15.84 -2.73
N GLY A 52 0.98 -15.12 -1.62
CA GLY A 52 1.84 -15.54 -0.51
C GLY A 52 3.34 -15.33 -0.77
N GLU A 53 3.73 -14.77 -1.92
CA GLU A 53 5.14 -14.51 -2.22
C GLU A 53 5.73 -13.50 -1.21
N PRO A 54 6.87 -13.83 -0.56
CA PRO A 54 7.53 -12.91 0.35
C PRO A 54 8.16 -11.75 -0.41
N VAL A 55 7.89 -10.53 0.05
CA VAL A 55 8.37 -9.29 -0.56
C VAL A 55 8.97 -8.36 0.50
N ARG A 56 9.71 -7.35 0.04
CA ARG A 56 10.15 -6.22 0.86
C ARG A 56 9.64 -4.93 0.23
N VAL A 57 8.85 -4.16 0.98
CA VAL A 57 8.31 -2.88 0.54
C VAL A 57 9.28 -1.77 0.91
N SER A 58 9.65 -0.95 -0.08
CA SER A 58 10.45 0.26 0.11
C SER A 58 9.91 1.37 -0.79
N TRP A 59 10.27 2.60 -0.50
CA TRP A 59 9.90 3.77 -1.30
C TRP A 59 11.08 4.72 -1.42
N VAL A 60 11.01 5.63 -2.39
CA VAL A 60 12.02 6.67 -2.57
C VAL A 60 11.89 7.68 -1.44
N ASP A 61 13.03 8.03 -0.84
CA ASP A 61 13.11 9.04 0.22
C ASP A 61 12.50 10.38 -0.24
N GLY A 62 11.63 10.97 0.59
CA GLY A 62 10.91 12.21 0.31
C GLY A 62 9.62 12.03 -0.51
N TRP A 63 9.22 10.80 -0.85
CA TRP A 63 7.90 10.53 -1.46
C TRP A 63 6.80 10.28 -0.44
N GLU A 64 7.12 10.32 0.85
CA GLU A 64 6.15 10.28 1.93
C GLU A 64 5.31 11.57 2.00
N TRP A 65 4.03 11.41 2.26
CA TRP A 65 3.15 12.50 2.65
C TRP A 65 2.64 12.27 4.06
N LEU A 66 2.95 13.17 4.99
CA LEU A 66 2.44 13.09 6.36
C LEU A 66 1.03 13.64 6.38
N LEU A 67 0.06 12.76 6.67
CA LEU A 67 -1.30 13.19 6.93
C LEU A 67 -1.38 13.78 8.35
N PRO A 68 -2.13 14.88 8.54
CA PRO A 68 -2.42 15.36 9.89
C PRO A 68 -3.20 14.28 10.65
N GLU A 69 -3.05 14.28 11.98
CA GLU A 69 -3.90 13.44 12.83
C GLU A 69 -5.37 13.81 12.56
N GLU A 70 -6.20 12.79 12.29
CA GLU A 70 -7.63 13.03 12.12
C GLU A 70 -8.20 13.54 13.44
N GLU A 71 -8.78 14.74 13.44
CA GLU A 71 -9.57 15.19 14.57
C GLU A 71 -10.78 14.27 14.69
N ILE A 72 -10.80 13.44 15.74
CA ILE A 72 -11.94 12.61 16.09
C ILE A 72 -13.06 13.56 16.53
N ASN A 73 -13.80 14.10 15.56
CA ASN A 73 -15.02 14.82 15.84
C ASN A 73 -16.03 13.80 16.37
N PRO A 74 -16.49 13.91 17.62
CA PRO A 74 -17.50 13.01 18.12
C PRO A 74 -18.74 13.15 17.24
N VAL A 75 -19.09 12.06 16.53
CA VAL A 75 -20.34 11.92 15.79
C VAL A 75 -21.46 12.03 16.82
N GLY A 76 -22.02 13.22 17.00
CA GLY A 76 -23.06 13.41 18.02
C GLY A 76 -23.52 14.84 18.31
N GLU A 77 -22.88 15.89 17.79
CA GLU A 77 -23.46 17.23 17.89
C GLU A 77 -24.22 17.54 16.60
N GLU A 78 -25.34 16.82 16.41
CA GLU A 78 -26.42 17.33 15.59
C GLU A 78 -26.85 18.65 16.23
N SER A 79 -26.38 19.75 15.64
CA SER A 79 -26.85 21.10 15.91
C SER A 79 -28.36 21.14 15.70
N SER A 80 -29.13 20.85 16.76
CA SER A 80 -30.54 21.18 16.84
C SER A 80 -30.64 22.70 16.72
N VAL A 81 -31.02 23.16 15.54
CA VAL A 81 -31.53 24.52 15.34
C VAL A 81 -32.98 24.38 14.89
N ASP A 82 -33.84 24.02 15.83
CA ASP A 82 -35.27 24.31 15.74
C ASP A 82 -35.53 25.63 16.47
N ALA A 83 -35.87 26.69 15.71
CA ALA A 83 -36.91 27.70 15.97
C ALA A 83 -36.79 28.89 15.01
#